data_AF-A0A662ZY89-F1
#
_entry.id   AF-A0A662ZY89-F1
#
_cell.length_a   1.000
_cell.length_b   1.000
_cell.length_c   1.000
_cell.angle_alpha   90.00
_cell.angle_beta   90.00
_cell.angle_gamma   90.00
#
_symmetry.space_group_name_H-M   'P 1'
#
loop_
_entity.id
_entity.type
_entity.pdbx_description
1 polymer ?
#
loop_
_entity_poly.entity_id
_entity_poly.type
_entity_poly.pdbx_seq_one_letter_code
_entity_poly.pdbx_strand_id
1 'polypeptide(L)'
;MMDGEGNYYHVEKGKGKRYIACNVPKAGEADFASVVEGLRKEAGRRAESVQRERQQNEEEKRRKRLEEIKDVLPFRMGMKWGLKWGDRIVVPPCYRNICVPVGGYCAFEGNACQWGVMALDGKVVVEARYQKVEIEKDGTVHLTIIPGKVKTINL
;
A
#
# COMPACT_ATOMS: atom_id res chain seq x y z
N MET A 1 -26.48 24.89 4.53
CA MET A 1 -27.76 25.38 5.09
C MET A 1 -28.41 26.25 4.03
N MET A 2 -29.69 26.02 3.72
CA MET A 2 -30.46 26.86 2.80
C MET A 2 -31.26 27.88 3.63
N ASP A 3 -31.34 29.13 3.20
CA ASP A 3 -32.22 30.14 3.80
C ASP A 3 -33.62 30.13 3.16
N GLY A 4 -34.52 30.96 3.69
CA GLY A 4 -35.90 31.09 3.18
C GLY A 4 -36.01 31.73 1.79
N GLU A 5 -34.91 32.27 1.24
CA GLU A 5 -34.83 32.89 -0.08
C GLU A 5 -34.20 31.95 -1.13
N GLY A 6 -33.76 30.76 -0.71
CA GLY A 6 -33.19 29.74 -1.57
C GLY A 6 -31.69 29.87 -1.83
N ASN A 7 -30.98 30.61 -0.97
CA ASN A 7 -29.54 30.71 -0.95
C ASN A 7 -28.93 29.61 -0.09
N TYR A 8 -27.88 28.97 -0.60
CA TYR A 8 -27.14 27.91 0.08
C TYR A 8 -25.83 28.43 0.65
N TYR A 9 -25.54 28.00 1.87
CA TYR A 9 -24.32 28.35 2.60
C TYR A 9 -23.56 27.11 3.07
N HIS A 10 -22.24 27.17 2.96
CA HIS A 10 -21.30 26.24 3.58
C HIS A 10 -21.03 26.72 5.00
N VAL A 11 -21.04 25.79 5.96
CA VAL A 11 -20.74 26.10 7.35
C VAL A 11 -19.72 25.09 7.82
N GLU A 12 -18.51 25.56 8.12
CA GLU A 12 -17.49 24.74 8.77
C GLU A 12 -17.55 24.99 10.28
N LYS A 13 -17.35 23.93 11.07
CA LYS A 13 -17.35 24.02 12.53
C LYS A 13 -16.28 25.03 12.98
N GLY A 14 -16.71 26.10 13.66
CA GLY A 14 -15.82 27.18 14.11
C GLY A 14 -15.58 28.31 13.10
N LYS A 15 -16.21 28.29 11.93
CA LYS A 15 -16.17 29.38 10.94
C LYS A 15 -17.57 29.94 10.64
N GLY A 16 -17.61 31.18 10.16
CA GLY A 16 -18.86 31.83 9.72
C GLY A 16 -19.49 31.17 8.49
N LYS A 17 -20.74 31.50 8.20
CA LYS A 17 -21.47 31.02 7.02
C LYS A 17 -20.84 31.60 5.75
N ARG A 18 -20.49 30.77 4.77
CA ARG A 18 -20.00 31.19 3.44
C ARG A 18 -21.05 30.90 2.39
N TYR A 19 -21.46 31.91 1.62
CA TYR A 19 -22.40 31.73 0.50
C TYR A 19 -21.79 30.80 -0.57
N ILE A 20 -22.61 29.89 -1.08
CA ILE A 20 -22.24 28.90 -2.10
C ILE A 20 -22.96 29.21 -3.42
N ALA A 21 -24.29 29.23 -3.42
CA ALA A 21 -25.12 29.39 -4.62
C ALA A 21 -26.59 29.66 -4.27
N CYS A 22 -27.43 29.97 -5.27
CA CYS A 22 -28.88 30.16 -5.14
C CYS A 22 -29.63 29.27 -6.15
N ASN A 23 -30.88 28.90 -5.86
CA ASN A 23 -31.74 28.12 -6.77
C ASN A 23 -32.14 28.90 -8.04
N VAL A 24 -32.20 30.24 -7.97
CA VAL A 24 -32.52 31.12 -9.12
C VAL A 24 -31.34 32.06 -9.34
N PRO A 25 -30.27 31.61 -10.03
CA PRO A 25 -29.09 32.42 -10.26
C PRO A 25 -29.42 33.64 -11.13
N LYS A 26 -28.87 34.79 -10.78
CA LYS A 26 -28.94 35.98 -11.64
C LYS A 26 -28.08 35.79 -12.89
N ALA A 27 -28.33 36.58 -13.94
CA ALA A 27 -27.52 36.52 -15.16
C ALA A 27 -26.02 36.73 -14.84
N GLY A 28 -25.21 35.68 -15.06
CA GLY A 28 -23.77 35.67 -14.76
C GLY A 28 -23.37 34.95 -13.46
N GLU A 29 -24.33 34.49 -12.64
CA GLU A 29 -24.06 33.66 -11.46
C GLU A 29 -24.12 32.17 -11.81
N ALA A 30 -23.24 31.37 -11.20
CA ALA A 30 -23.25 29.92 -11.38
C ALA A 30 -24.46 29.30 -10.63
N ASP A 31 -25.16 28.38 -11.30
CA ASP A 31 -26.26 27.65 -10.67
C ASP A 31 -25.76 26.69 -9.58
N PHE A 32 -26.66 26.30 -8.67
CA PHE A 32 -26.34 25.43 -7.55
C PHE A 32 -25.68 24.10 -7.94
N ALA A 33 -26.11 23.47 -9.04
CA ALA A 33 -25.55 22.20 -9.48
C ALA A 33 -24.10 22.38 -9.93
N SER A 34 -23.81 23.43 -10.70
CA SER A 34 -22.47 23.80 -11.13
C SER A 34 -21.53 24.05 -9.94
N VAL A 35 -22.00 24.76 -8.90
CA VAL A 35 -21.17 25.03 -7.71
C VAL A 35 -20.96 23.77 -6.87
N VAL A 36 -21.97 22.93 -6.70
CA VAL A 36 -21.84 21.64 -5.98
C VAL A 36 -20.90 20.70 -6.71
N GLU A 37 -20.96 20.64 -8.04
CA GLU A 37 -20.02 19.84 -8.84
C GLU A 37 -18.58 20.32 -8.65
N GLY A 38 -18.35 21.64 -8.68
CA GLY A 38 -17.04 22.24 -8.40
C GLY A 38 -16.50 21.86 -7.02
N LEU A 39 -17.34 21.96 -5.99
CA LEU A 39 -16.98 21.58 -4.61
C LEU A 39 -16.66 20.09 -4.48
N ARG A 40 -17.42 19.21 -5.16
CA ARG A 40 -17.14 17.76 -5.20
C ARG A 40 -15.80 17.47 -5.86
N LYS A 41 -15.50 18.11 -6.98
CA LYS A 41 -14.20 17.98 -7.68
C LYS A 41 -13.05 18.47 -6.79
N GLU A 42 -13.22 19.60 -6.10
CA GLU A 42 -12.21 20.11 -5.18
C GLU A 42 -12.01 19.20 -3.97
N ALA A 43 -13.08 18.69 -3.37
CA ALA A 43 -13.01 17.71 -2.28
C ALA A 43 -12.31 16.42 -2.73
N GLY A 44 -12.61 15.92 -3.93
CA GLY A 44 -11.94 14.76 -4.54
C GLY A 44 -10.43 14.99 -4.69
N ARG A 45 -10.02 16.10 -5.30
CA ARG A 45 -8.59 16.45 -5.43
C ARG A 45 -7.88 16.57 -4.09
N ARG A 46 -8.51 17.16 -3.08
CA ARG A 46 -7.94 17.25 -1.73
C ARG A 46 -7.79 15.87 -1.09
N ALA A 47 -8.80 15.01 -1.20
CA ALA A 47 -8.74 13.65 -0.69
C ALA A 47 -7.62 12.84 -1.37
N GLU A 48 -7.49 12.95 -2.69
CA GLU A 48 -6.41 12.33 -3.47
C GLU A 48 -5.02 12.82 -3.05
N SER A 49 -4.86 14.13 -2.82
CA SER A 49 -3.60 14.72 -2.36
C SER A 49 -3.21 14.19 -0.98
N VAL A 50 -4.15 14.21 -0.02
CA VAL A 50 -3.91 13.69 1.33
C VAL A 50 -3.58 12.20 1.31
N GLN A 51 -4.29 11.43 0.47
CA GLN A 51 -3.99 10.00 0.30
C GLN A 51 -2.59 9.78 -0.27
N ARG A 52 -2.19 10.56 -1.28
CA ARG A 52 -0.86 10.47 -1.90
C ARG A 52 0.25 10.83 -0.92
N GLU A 53 0.11 11.93 -0.18
CA GLU A 53 1.08 12.32 0.85
C GLU A 53 1.20 11.26 1.94
N ARG A 54 0.06 10.68 2.36
CA ARG A 54 0.07 9.58 3.33
C ARG A 54 0.81 8.36 2.80
N GLN A 55 0.56 7.96 1.55
CA GLN A 55 1.25 6.84 0.91
C GLN A 55 2.77 7.08 0.85
N GLN A 56 3.19 8.28 0.42
CA GLN A 56 4.61 8.66 0.37
C GLN A 56 5.27 8.62 1.75
N ASN A 57 4.61 9.18 2.77
CA ASN A 57 5.11 9.17 4.14
C ASN A 57 5.21 7.74 4.71
N GLU A 58 4.25 6.87 4.39
CA GLU A 58 4.29 5.45 4.79
C GLU A 58 5.43 4.70 4.10
N GLU A 59 5.65 4.95 2.81
CA GLU A 59 6.77 4.40 2.04
C GLU A 59 8.13 4.89 2.55
N GLU A 60 8.27 6.17 2.85
CA GLU A 60 9.51 6.73 3.40
C GLU A 60 9.82 6.14 4.77
N LYS A 61 8.80 6.06 5.65
CA LYS A 61 8.93 5.39 6.96
C LYS A 61 9.31 3.92 6.79
N ARG A 62 8.76 3.23 5.80
CA ARG A 62 9.11 1.83 5.49
C ARG A 62 10.55 1.72 5.01
N ARG A 63 11.00 2.61 4.11
CA ARG A 63 12.37 2.64 3.60
C ARG A 63 13.38 2.79 4.73
N LYS A 64 13.17 3.77 5.63
CA LYS A 64 14.03 3.98 6.80
C LYS A 64 14.12 2.74 7.69
N ARG A 65 13.00 2.05 7.94
CA ARG A 65 13.00 0.79 8.69
C ARG A 65 13.80 -0.32 7.99
N LEU A 66 13.68 -0.45 6.67
CA LEU A 66 14.40 -1.46 5.90
C LEU A 66 15.92 -1.21 5.89
N GLU A 67 16.37 0.05 5.92
CA GLU A 67 17.78 0.41 6.03
C GLU A 67 18.41 -0.03 7.38
N GLU A 68 17.59 -0.09 8.44
CA GLU A 68 18.02 -0.54 9.77
C GLU A 68 18.02 -2.07 9.91
N ILE A 69 17.16 -2.77 9.17
CA ILE A 69 17.03 -4.22 9.23
C ILE A 69 18.26 -4.87 8.58
N LYS A 70 19.08 -5.54 9.40
CA LYS A 70 20.28 -6.26 8.99
C LYS A 70 20.24 -7.69 9.52
N ASP A 71 20.96 -8.60 8.87
CA ASP A 71 21.17 -9.98 9.36
C ASP A 71 19.88 -10.71 9.76
N VAL A 72 18.82 -10.53 8.98
CA VAL A 72 17.54 -11.22 9.18
C VAL A 72 17.70 -12.68 8.80
N LEU A 73 17.23 -13.56 9.69
CA LEU A 73 17.30 -15.00 9.49
C LEU A 73 15.92 -15.65 9.63
N PRO A 74 15.65 -16.71 8.84
CA PRO A 74 14.49 -17.55 9.08
C PRO A 74 14.58 -18.21 10.45
N PHE A 75 13.45 -18.25 11.15
CA PHE A 75 13.30 -19.04 12.35
C PHE A 75 12.00 -19.84 12.28
N ARG A 76 11.96 -20.93 13.04
CA ARG A 76 10.81 -21.81 13.09
C ARG A 76 10.22 -21.85 14.49
N MET A 77 8.90 -21.75 14.58
CA MET A 77 8.14 -21.95 15.81
C MET A 77 7.04 -22.98 15.52
N GLY A 78 7.13 -24.14 16.15
CA GLY A 78 6.29 -25.29 15.82
C GLY A 78 6.49 -25.75 14.36
N MET A 79 5.41 -25.75 13.57
CA MET A 79 5.44 -26.13 12.15
C MET A 79 5.50 -24.95 11.17
N LYS A 80 5.60 -23.72 11.69
CA LYS A 80 5.54 -22.49 10.89
C LYS A 80 6.86 -21.72 10.97
N TRP A 81 7.18 -21.04 9.88
CA TRP A 81 8.37 -20.23 9.71
C TRP A 81 8.04 -18.75 9.71
N GLY A 82 8.94 -17.96 10.32
CA GLY A 82 8.94 -16.50 10.34
C GLY A 82 10.35 -15.96 10.14
N LEU A 83 10.51 -14.64 10.25
CA LEU A 83 11.79 -13.94 10.16
C LEU A 83 12.10 -13.23 11.47
N LYS A 84 13.36 -13.31 11.90
CA LYS A 84 13.85 -12.57 13.07
C LYS A 84 15.15 -11.84 12.77
N TRP A 85 15.37 -10.75 13.49
CA TRP A 85 16.61 -10.01 13.54
C TRP A 85 17.11 -10.04 14.99
N GLY A 86 18.18 -10.79 15.25
CA GLY A 86 18.60 -11.14 16.62
C GLY A 86 17.46 -11.86 17.35
N ASP A 87 16.97 -11.23 18.43
CA ASP A 87 15.83 -11.71 19.23
C ASP A 87 14.50 -11.07 18.84
N ARG A 88 14.51 -10.08 17.94
CA ARG A 88 13.30 -9.39 17.49
C ARG A 88 12.63 -10.17 16.36
N ILE A 89 11.39 -10.57 16.55
CA ILE A 89 10.54 -11.11 15.47
C ILE A 89 10.17 -9.97 14.52
N VAL A 90 10.54 -10.09 13.25
CA VAL A 90 10.20 -9.13 12.19
C VAL A 90 8.97 -9.60 11.43
N VAL A 91 8.91 -10.90 11.14
CA VAL A 91 7.75 -11.54 10.51
C VAL A 91 7.30 -12.70 11.40
N PRO A 92 6.05 -12.71 11.89
CA PRO A 92 5.52 -13.79 12.70
C PRO A 92 5.61 -15.15 11.99
N PRO A 93 5.70 -16.26 12.74
CA PRO A 93 5.79 -17.58 12.15
C PRO A 93 4.42 -18.03 11.62
N CYS A 94 4.11 -17.69 10.36
CA CYS A 94 2.85 -18.03 9.68
C CYS A 94 3.04 -18.81 8.37
N TYR A 95 4.26 -18.88 7.83
CA TYR A 95 4.58 -19.54 6.56
C TYR A 95 4.94 -21.01 6.73
N ARG A 96 4.78 -21.81 5.67
CA ARG A 96 5.16 -23.23 5.68
C ARG A 96 6.67 -23.41 5.56
N ASN A 97 7.35 -22.54 4.82
CA ASN A 97 8.79 -22.51 4.68
C ASN A 97 9.28 -21.11 4.30
N ILE A 98 10.52 -20.76 4.65
CA ILE A 98 11.18 -19.52 4.24
C ILE A 98 12.64 -19.84 3.96
N CYS A 99 13.13 -19.48 2.77
CA CYS A 99 14.53 -19.59 2.42
C CYS A 99 15.36 -18.50 3.10
N VAL A 100 16.66 -18.75 3.28
CA VAL A 100 17.60 -17.73 3.77
C VAL A 100 17.53 -16.51 2.83
N PRO A 101 17.46 -15.28 3.38
CA PRO A 101 17.42 -14.09 2.55
C PRO A 101 18.63 -13.92 1.64
N VAL A 102 18.37 -13.36 0.46
CA VAL A 102 19.39 -12.93 -0.52
C VAL A 102 19.12 -11.45 -0.80
N GLY A 103 20.07 -10.59 -0.44
CA GLY A 103 19.85 -9.14 -0.45
C GLY A 103 18.70 -8.73 0.48
N GLY A 104 17.76 -7.93 -0.03
CA GLY A 104 16.59 -7.45 0.72
C GLY A 104 15.36 -8.36 0.68
N TYR A 105 15.49 -9.58 0.15
CA TYR A 105 14.36 -10.45 -0.17
C TYR A 105 14.57 -11.90 0.27
N CYS A 106 13.48 -12.64 0.45
CA CYS A 106 13.52 -14.08 0.65
C CYS A 106 12.35 -14.76 -0.07
N ALA A 107 12.59 -16.00 -0.51
CA ALA A 107 11.52 -16.86 -1.01
C ALA A 107 10.76 -17.47 0.16
N PHE A 108 9.43 -17.52 0.06
CA PHE A 108 8.57 -18.12 1.09
C PHE A 108 7.56 -19.08 0.47
N GLU A 109 7.22 -20.13 1.21
CA GLU A 109 6.18 -21.09 0.86
C GLU A 109 4.91 -20.78 1.67
N GLY A 110 3.88 -20.26 0.99
CA GLY A 110 2.59 -19.94 1.61
C GLY A 110 1.76 -21.19 1.85
N ASN A 111 1.56 -21.97 0.79
CA ASN A 111 0.94 -23.29 0.80
C ASN A 111 1.88 -24.31 0.15
N ALA A 112 1.56 -25.61 0.26
CA ALA A 112 2.37 -26.67 -0.32
C ALA A 112 2.68 -26.40 -1.80
N CYS A 113 3.98 -26.33 -2.13
CA CYS A 113 4.51 -26.07 -3.47
C CYS A 113 4.05 -24.73 -4.08
N GLN A 114 3.65 -23.76 -3.25
CA GLN A 114 3.27 -22.42 -3.66
C GLN A 114 4.23 -21.41 -3.03
N TRP A 115 5.23 -21.05 -3.82
CA TRP A 115 6.31 -20.14 -3.46
C TRP A 115 6.05 -18.73 -4.02
N GLY A 116 6.41 -17.75 -3.20
CA GLY A 116 6.42 -16.33 -3.52
C GLY A 116 7.71 -15.67 -3.04
N VAL A 117 7.77 -14.35 -3.16
CA VAL A 117 8.88 -13.53 -2.67
C VAL A 117 8.35 -12.46 -1.75
N MET A 118 9.01 -12.26 -0.61
CA MET A 118 8.74 -11.15 0.30
C MET A 118 10.01 -10.40 0.65
N ALA A 119 9.86 -9.11 0.92
CA ALA A 119 10.90 -8.29 1.52
C ALA A 119 11.11 -8.67 2.99
N LEU A 120 12.25 -8.27 3.56
CA LEU A 120 12.62 -8.60 4.94
C LEU A 120 11.66 -8.08 6.02
N ASP A 121 10.85 -7.07 5.70
CA ASP A 121 9.79 -6.56 6.59
C ASP A 121 8.45 -7.33 6.45
N GLY A 122 8.42 -8.40 5.67
CA GLY A 122 7.25 -9.24 5.44
C GLY A 122 6.31 -8.77 4.35
N LYS A 123 6.60 -7.65 3.65
CA LYS A 123 5.79 -7.25 2.49
C LYS A 123 5.97 -8.24 1.35
N VAL A 124 4.89 -8.90 0.95
CA VAL A 124 4.87 -9.77 -0.25
C VAL A 124 5.06 -8.90 -1.49
N VAL A 125 6.08 -9.22 -2.29
CA VAL A 125 6.38 -8.55 -3.57
C VAL A 125 6.02 -9.43 -4.77
N VAL A 126 6.03 -10.76 -4.57
CA VAL A 126 5.52 -11.74 -5.52
C VAL A 126 4.63 -12.72 -4.77
N GLU A 127 3.37 -12.79 -5.18
CA GLU A 127 2.38 -13.71 -4.62
C GLU A 127 2.82 -15.17 -4.71
N ALA A 128 2.46 -15.97 -3.71
CA ALA A 128 2.81 -17.38 -3.62
C ALA A 128 2.03 -18.24 -4.62
N ARG A 129 2.50 -18.31 -5.87
CA ARG A 129 1.82 -18.99 -6.99
C ARG A 129 2.75 -19.86 -7.83
N TYR A 130 4.04 -19.94 -7.47
CA TYR A 130 5.07 -20.61 -8.26
C TYR A 130 5.52 -21.91 -7.59
N GLN A 131 5.90 -22.92 -8.36
CA GLN A 131 6.40 -24.18 -7.81
C GLN A 131 7.79 -24.04 -7.19
N LYS A 132 8.59 -23.09 -7.68
CA LYS A 132 9.92 -22.78 -7.16
C LYS A 132 10.24 -21.31 -7.40
N VAL A 133 10.99 -20.73 -6.48
CA VAL A 133 11.50 -19.37 -6.57
C VAL A 133 12.98 -19.40 -6.23
N GLU A 134 13.81 -18.81 -7.08
CA GLU A 134 15.25 -18.64 -6.87
C GLU A 134 15.58 -17.16 -6.99
N ILE A 135 16.32 -16.63 -6.02
CA ILE A 135 16.69 -15.21 -5.94
C ILE A 135 18.21 -15.15 -6.07
N GLU A 136 18.69 -14.40 -7.05
CA GLU A 136 20.11 -14.15 -7.28
C GLU A 136 20.58 -12.89 -6.54
N LYS A 137 21.91 -12.77 -6.36
CA LYS A 137 22.51 -11.67 -5.60
C LYS A 137 22.38 -10.31 -6.28
N ASP A 138 22.19 -10.30 -7.60
CA ASP A 138 22.00 -9.09 -8.41
C ASP A 138 20.55 -8.59 -8.42
N GLY A 139 19.63 -9.29 -7.74
CA GLY A 139 18.21 -8.97 -7.69
C GLY A 139 17.36 -9.68 -8.76
N THR A 140 17.98 -10.50 -9.62
CA THR A 140 17.27 -11.34 -10.58
C THR A 140 16.52 -12.45 -9.85
N VAL A 141 15.25 -12.68 -10.24
CA VAL A 141 14.41 -13.73 -9.65
C VAL A 141 13.86 -14.65 -10.72
N HIS A 142 14.07 -15.95 -10.54
CA HIS A 142 13.53 -17.01 -11.38
C HIS A 142 12.30 -17.64 -10.72
N LEU A 143 11.16 -17.51 -11.40
CA LEU A 143 9.86 -17.99 -10.96
C LEU A 143 9.43 -19.18 -11.81
N THR A 144 9.52 -20.39 -11.26
CA THR A 144 9.14 -21.62 -11.97
C THR A 144 7.63 -21.84 -11.83
N ILE A 145 6.89 -21.74 -12.94
CA ILE A 145 5.43 -21.97 -12.97
C ILE A 145 5.14 -23.47 -12.93
N ILE A 146 5.84 -24.21 -13.79
CA ILE A 146 5.89 -25.66 -13.88
C ILE A 146 7.32 -26.06 -14.26
N PRO A 147 7.75 -27.31 -14.05
CA PRO A 147 9.07 -27.75 -14.49
C PRO A 147 9.26 -27.46 -16.00
N GLY A 148 10.37 -26.78 -16.34
CA GLY A 148 10.67 -26.36 -17.72
C GLY A 148 10.06 -25.03 -18.17
N LYS A 149 9.16 -24.40 -17.39
CA LYS A 149 8.61 -23.06 -17.68
C LYS A 149 8.94 -22.07 -16.57
N VAL A 150 9.92 -21.21 -16.84
CA VAL A 150 10.43 -20.21 -15.90
C VAL A 150 10.10 -18.80 -16.40
N LYS A 151 9.69 -17.92 -15.49
CA LYS A 151 9.55 -16.48 -15.71
C LYS A 151 10.65 -15.78 -14.92
N THR A 152 11.36 -14.86 -15.54
CA THR A 152 12.40 -14.05 -14.89
C THR A 152 11.87 -12.64 -14.65
N ILE A 153 12.16 -12.07 -13.47
CA ILE A 153 11.89 -10.66 -13.12
C ILE A 153 13.10 -10.07 -12.37
N ASN A 154 13.15 -8.74 -12.26
CA ASN A 154 14.11 -8.02 -11.42
C ASN A 154 13.36 -7.30 -10.29
N LEU A 155 13.93 -7.29 -9.09
CA LEU A 155 13.36 -6.68 -7.87
C LEU A 155 14.14 -5.46 -7.37
#